data_AF-A0A1Y4TGB5-F1
#
_entry.id   AF-A0A1Y4TGB5-F1
#
_cell.length_a   1.000
_cell.length_b   1.000
_cell.length_c   1.000
_cell.angle_alpha   90.00
_cell.angle_beta   90.00
_cell.angle_gamma   90.00
#
_symmetry.space_group_name_H-M   'P 1'
#
loop_
_entity.id
_entity.type
_entity.pdbx_description
1 polymer ?
#
loop_
_entity_poly.entity_id
_entity_poly.type
_entity_poly.pdbx_seq_one_letter_code
_entity_poly.pdbx_strand_id
1 'polypeptide(L)'
;MYGAILGDIIGSPYEFDQGGKTKNFPLFSKDSTFTDDSVMTLAVAEALMNTVEACGRHFAQTGSTGLTDEVVKENVVYAMQKYGARYPDAGYGARFSQWLREKDPRPYGSFGNGSAMRVSSAAWLFDALDEVRRAARLSAVVTHNHPEGIKGAEATASAIFLARTGHSKAEIRDYIKKQFGYALDRTCDEIRPVYHHVESCMETVPEAITAFLEGESFEDVIRTAVSLGGDCDTLTAIAGSIAEGFYGVPDALKEKCRQYLPDDLRAVLRRFDTFRALTGKNHIVIRTMDITQADVECIVNAANNSLLGGGGVDGAIHRAAGPDLLKECRTLHGCKTGEAKITGGYRLKAKYVIHTVGPVYSGAAEDAKLLRSCYWNSLELARAHGIHSIAFPAISTGVYGYPLRAATEITLKAVTDWMKVYPDAGMSVLFACFDDRTADVYHEVWEKLIQGGKR
;
A
#
# COMPACT_ATOMS: atom_id res chain seq x y z
N MET A 1 4.38 8.56 4.19
CA MET A 1 5.84 8.49 4.02
C MET A 1 6.50 9.87 4.00
N TYR A 2 5.75 10.96 3.80
CA TYR A 2 6.32 12.30 3.78
C TYR A 2 6.99 12.66 5.10
N GLY A 3 6.45 12.21 6.22
CA GLY A 3 7.00 12.49 7.54
C GLY A 3 8.38 11.89 7.74
N ALA A 4 8.60 10.65 7.26
CA ALA A 4 9.90 10.01 7.31
C ALA A 4 10.94 10.76 6.46
N ILE A 5 10.59 11.05 5.19
CA ILE A 5 11.49 11.72 4.25
C ILE A 5 11.79 13.16 4.68
N LEU A 6 10.79 13.88 5.18
CA LEU A 6 11.01 15.22 5.74
C LEU A 6 11.86 15.17 6.99
N GLY A 7 11.64 14.19 7.86
CA GLY A 7 12.42 14.04 9.08
C GLY A 7 13.89 13.78 8.79
N ASP A 8 14.18 12.88 7.86
CA ASP A 8 15.52 12.66 7.31
C ASP A 8 16.13 13.97 6.80
N ILE A 9 15.50 14.61 5.80
CA ILE A 9 16.05 15.84 5.16
C ILE A 9 16.29 16.99 6.16
N ILE A 10 15.38 17.15 7.14
CA ILE A 10 15.46 18.23 8.12
C ILE A 10 16.48 17.89 9.22
N GLY A 11 16.62 16.61 9.57
CA GLY A 11 17.57 16.12 10.58
C GLY A 11 19.01 15.99 10.10
N SER A 12 19.22 15.74 8.80
CA SER A 12 20.54 15.46 8.21
C SER A 12 21.64 16.48 8.55
N PRO A 13 21.40 17.80 8.64
CA PRO A 13 22.46 18.76 8.99
C PRO A 13 22.91 18.70 10.45
N TYR A 14 22.16 17.99 11.29
CA TYR A 14 22.33 17.97 12.75
C TYR A 14 22.79 16.59 13.26
N GLU A 15 23.05 15.63 12.35
CA GLU A 15 23.67 14.34 12.66
C GLU A 15 25.05 14.55 13.32
N PHE A 16 25.50 13.59 14.13
CA PHE A 16 26.72 13.69 14.94
C PHE A 16 26.73 14.88 15.92
N ASP A 17 25.55 15.20 16.47
CA ASP A 17 25.36 16.32 17.40
C ASP A 17 25.78 17.68 16.84
N GLN A 18 25.73 17.85 15.52
CA GLN A 18 26.00 19.14 14.89
C GLN A 18 24.93 20.17 15.26
N GLY A 19 25.36 21.37 15.64
CA GLY A 19 24.47 22.46 16.06
C GLY A 19 24.21 22.53 17.57
N GLY A 20 23.20 23.31 17.98
CA GLY A 20 23.02 23.74 19.36
C GLY A 20 21.98 22.96 20.19
N LYS A 21 21.57 21.75 19.78
CA LYS A 21 20.49 20.96 20.42
C LYS A 21 19.31 21.82 20.87
N THR A 22 18.68 22.49 19.92
CA THR A 22 17.62 23.50 20.15
C THR A 22 16.46 23.28 19.21
N LYS A 23 15.25 23.69 19.60
CA LYS A 23 14.08 23.75 18.70
C LYS A 23 14.14 24.93 17.72
N ASN A 24 14.96 25.95 18.02
CA ASN A 24 15.05 27.18 17.23
C ASN A 24 16.10 27.06 16.12
N PHE A 25 15.67 26.57 14.96
CA PHE A 25 16.50 26.43 13.77
C PHE A 25 15.65 26.54 12.49
N PRO A 26 16.22 26.89 11.34
CA PRO A 26 15.51 26.82 10.07
C PRO A 26 15.28 25.35 9.69
N LEU A 27 14.03 24.95 9.40
CA LEU A 27 13.72 23.56 9.02
C LEU A 27 14.54 23.08 7.81
N PHE A 28 14.81 23.96 6.86
CA PHE A 28 15.62 23.65 5.69
C PHE A 28 16.83 24.56 5.64
N SER A 29 18.01 23.97 5.44
CA SER A 29 19.26 24.68 5.23
C SER A 29 19.87 24.30 3.88
N LYS A 30 20.99 24.93 3.53
CA LYS A 30 21.79 24.56 2.35
C LYS A 30 22.42 23.16 2.48
N ASP A 31 22.52 22.65 3.72
CA ASP A 31 23.14 21.37 4.05
C ASP A 31 22.08 20.26 4.23
N SER A 32 20.79 20.61 4.19
CA SER A 32 19.69 19.64 4.21
C SER A 32 19.72 18.77 2.94
N THR A 33 19.73 17.46 3.12
CA THR A 33 19.70 16.47 2.04
C THR A 33 18.98 15.21 2.50
N PHE A 34 18.41 14.46 1.56
CA PHE A 34 17.96 13.11 1.88
C PHE A 34 19.18 12.20 2.09
N THR A 35 19.03 11.16 2.91
CA THR A 35 20.05 10.16 3.24
C THR A 35 19.56 8.75 2.93
N ASP A 36 20.24 7.72 3.44
CA ASP A 36 19.83 6.33 3.28
C ASP A 36 18.47 6.03 3.90
N ASP A 37 18.02 6.79 4.89
CA ASP A 37 16.67 6.75 5.45
C ASP A 37 15.60 6.88 4.37
N SER A 38 15.66 7.95 3.57
CA SER A 38 14.72 8.19 2.47
C SER A 38 14.88 7.17 1.35
N VAL A 39 16.13 6.85 0.98
CA VAL A 39 16.40 5.88 -0.10
C VAL A 39 15.82 4.52 0.26
N MET A 40 16.06 4.05 1.49
CA MET A 40 15.58 2.75 1.96
C MET A 40 14.09 2.76 2.27
N THR A 41 13.51 3.87 2.76
CA THR A 41 12.06 4.03 2.91
C THR A 41 11.35 3.82 1.57
N LEU A 42 11.85 4.44 0.50
CA LEU A 42 11.28 4.33 -0.84
C LEU A 42 11.55 2.95 -1.46
N ALA A 43 12.72 2.35 -1.22
CA ALA A 43 13.01 0.99 -1.66
C ALA A 43 12.03 -0.03 -1.04
N VAL A 44 11.80 0.04 0.28
CA VAL A 44 10.81 -0.82 0.96
C VAL A 44 9.41 -0.55 0.43
N ALA A 45 9.06 0.72 0.14
CA ALA A 45 7.76 1.05 -0.47
C ALA A 45 7.58 0.39 -1.84
N GLU A 46 8.58 0.45 -2.73
CA GLU A 46 8.53 -0.22 -4.03
C GLU A 46 8.36 -1.74 -3.89
N ALA A 47 9.15 -2.36 -3.00
CA ALA A 47 9.10 -3.80 -2.77
C ALA A 47 7.72 -4.26 -2.28
N LEU A 48 7.13 -3.54 -1.32
CA LEU A 48 5.82 -3.88 -0.78
C LEU A 48 4.70 -3.67 -1.81
N MET A 49 4.73 -2.58 -2.59
CA MET A 49 3.77 -2.36 -3.68
C MET A 49 3.85 -3.48 -4.73
N ASN A 50 5.06 -3.83 -5.19
CA ASN A 50 5.26 -4.91 -6.17
C ASN A 50 4.73 -6.24 -5.63
N THR A 51 4.95 -6.51 -4.34
CA THR A 51 4.46 -7.73 -3.69
C THR A 51 2.92 -7.77 -3.65
N VAL A 52 2.29 -6.65 -3.31
CA VAL A 52 0.82 -6.54 -3.32
C VAL A 52 0.24 -6.67 -4.73
N GLU A 53 0.88 -6.09 -5.74
CA GLU A 53 0.44 -6.19 -7.13
C GLU A 53 0.53 -7.62 -7.66
N ALA A 54 1.64 -8.32 -7.39
CA ALA A 54 1.83 -9.70 -7.82
C ALA A 54 0.80 -10.66 -7.17
N CYS A 55 0.40 -10.41 -5.93
CA CYS A 55 -0.37 -11.37 -5.14
C CYS A 55 -1.83 -10.98 -4.86
N GLY A 56 -2.23 -9.73 -5.10
CA GLY A 56 -3.55 -9.21 -4.76
C GLY A 56 -3.81 -9.10 -3.24
N ARG A 57 -4.45 -8.01 -2.78
CA ARG A 57 -4.50 -7.71 -1.33
C ARG A 57 -5.45 -8.58 -0.49
N HIS A 58 -6.41 -9.29 -1.11
CA HIS A 58 -7.30 -10.24 -0.41
C HIS A 58 -6.55 -11.44 0.21
N PHE A 59 -5.31 -11.70 -0.24
CA PHE A 59 -4.40 -12.68 0.34
C PHE A 59 -3.68 -12.20 1.62
N ALA A 60 -3.64 -10.90 1.89
CA ALA A 60 -3.04 -10.36 3.10
C ALA A 60 -3.98 -10.56 4.31
N GLN A 61 -5.30 -10.40 4.11
CA GLN A 61 -6.29 -10.33 5.18
C GLN A 61 -6.88 -11.68 5.62
N THR A 62 -6.70 -12.76 4.85
CA THR A 62 -7.44 -14.04 5.05
C THR A 62 -6.58 -15.20 5.56
N GLY A 63 -5.28 -15.01 5.82
CA GLY A 63 -4.45 -15.99 6.56
C GLY A 63 -4.10 -17.29 5.82
N SER A 64 -4.35 -17.39 4.51
CA SER A 64 -3.89 -18.50 3.66
C SER A 64 -2.99 -17.94 2.57
N THR A 65 -1.72 -17.71 2.90
CA THR A 65 -0.81 -16.94 2.05
C THR A 65 -0.19 -17.80 0.95
N GLY A 66 -0.68 -17.63 -0.28
CA GLY A 66 0.16 -17.77 -1.48
C GLY A 66 1.25 -16.68 -1.58
N LEU A 67 1.34 -15.77 -0.60
CA LEU A 67 2.44 -14.85 -0.32
C LEU A 67 3.42 -15.51 0.65
N THR A 68 4.38 -16.29 0.15
CA THR A 68 5.44 -16.79 1.01
C THR A 68 6.25 -15.60 1.54
N ASP A 69 6.56 -15.59 2.85
CA ASP A 69 7.45 -14.61 3.48
C ASP A 69 8.73 -14.38 2.64
N GLU A 70 9.17 -15.43 1.95
CA GLU A 70 10.26 -15.49 0.98
C GLU A 70 10.13 -14.45 -0.14
N VAL A 71 8.98 -14.35 -0.81
CA VAL A 71 8.78 -13.41 -1.93
C VAL A 71 8.85 -11.96 -1.46
N VAL A 72 8.29 -11.66 -0.27
CA VAL A 72 8.40 -10.33 0.33
C VAL A 72 9.88 -10.00 0.59
N LYS A 73 10.61 -10.92 1.22
CA LYS A 73 12.05 -10.75 1.51
C LYS A 73 12.85 -10.55 0.21
N GLU A 74 12.62 -11.37 -0.81
CA GLU A 74 13.30 -11.26 -2.12
C GLU A 74 13.05 -9.90 -2.78
N ASN A 75 11.79 -9.44 -2.81
CA ASN A 75 11.46 -8.12 -3.36
C ASN A 75 12.10 -6.98 -2.57
N VAL A 76 12.14 -7.09 -1.23
CA VAL A 76 12.81 -6.10 -0.37
C VAL A 76 14.31 -6.10 -0.65
N VAL A 77 14.96 -7.26 -0.72
CA VAL A 77 16.39 -7.37 -1.01
C VAL A 77 16.71 -6.73 -2.35
N TYR A 78 15.97 -7.11 -3.39
CA TYR A 78 16.13 -6.58 -4.73
C TYR A 78 15.99 -5.06 -4.78
N ALA A 79 14.92 -4.50 -4.19
CA ALA A 79 14.68 -3.07 -4.20
C ALA A 79 15.76 -2.31 -3.42
N MET A 80 16.15 -2.80 -2.24
CA MET A 80 17.19 -2.16 -1.42
C MET A 80 18.54 -2.14 -2.13
N GLN A 81 18.95 -3.25 -2.78
CA GLN A 81 20.18 -3.28 -3.56
C GLN A 81 20.11 -2.40 -4.82
N LYS A 82 18.97 -2.41 -5.53
CA LYS A 82 18.73 -1.56 -6.71
C LYS A 82 18.92 -0.07 -6.40
N TYR A 83 18.29 0.42 -5.32
CA TYR A 83 18.40 1.83 -4.94
C TYR A 83 19.73 2.12 -4.23
N GLY A 84 20.24 1.20 -3.42
CA GLY A 84 21.54 1.33 -2.77
C GLY A 84 22.69 1.48 -3.77
N ALA A 85 22.68 0.69 -4.84
CA ALA A 85 23.66 0.81 -5.94
C ALA A 85 23.53 2.13 -6.71
N ARG A 86 22.33 2.73 -6.75
CA ARG A 86 22.08 3.99 -7.45
C ARG A 86 22.49 5.22 -6.63
N TYR A 87 22.44 5.11 -5.30
CA TYR A 87 22.81 6.18 -4.37
C TYR A 87 23.88 5.69 -3.38
N PRO A 88 25.09 5.33 -3.84
CA PRO A 88 26.10 4.70 -3.00
C PRO A 88 26.60 5.61 -1.86
N ASP A 89 26.49 6.93 -2.03
CA ASP A 89 27.00 7.95 -1.09
C ASP A 89 25.88 8.53 -0.20
N ALA A 90 24.78 7.80 -0.01
CA ALA A 90 23.60 8.30 0.72
C ALA A 90 23.74 8.32 2.25
N GLY A 91 24.79 7.74 2.84
CA GLY A 91 24.97 7.70 4.31
C GLY A 91 25.07 6.30 4.93
N TYR A 92 24.97 5.22 4.14
CA TYR A 92 24.90 3.86 4.66
C TYR A 92 26.04 3.45 5.62
N GLY A 93 25.65 2.91 6.77
CA GLY A 93 26.59 2.25 7.69
C GLY A 93 27.44 1.15 7.02
N ALA A 94 28.67 0.95 7.51
CA ALA A 94 29.70 0.16 6.84
C ALA A 94 29.28 -1.29 6.48
N ARG A 95 28.62 -2.00 7.41
CA ARG A 95 28.16 -3.38 7.19
C ARG A 95 27.01 -3.43 6.17
N PHE A 96 26.14 -2.42 6.18
CA PHE A 96 25.05 -2.32 5.23
C PHE A 96 25.57 -1.99 3.82
N SER A 97 26.54 -1.09 3.71
CA SER A 97 27.28 -0.82 2.46
C SER A 97 27.93 -2.07 1.86
N GLN A 98 28.45 -2.98 2.69
CA GLN A 98 28.92 -4.29 2.22
C GLN A 98 27.76 -5.15 1.69
N TRP A 99 26.69 -5.29 2.48
CA TRP A 99 25.51 -6.07 2.14
C TRP A 99 24.86 -5.62 0.80
N LEU A 100 24.84 -4.32 0.53
CA LEU A 100 24.31 -3.75 -0.73
C LEU A 100 25.06 -4.24 -1.98
N ARG A 101 26.33 -4.64 -1.84
CA ARG A 101 27.20 -5.06 -2.96
C ARG A 101 27.30 -6.58 -3.11
N GLU A 102 26.76 -7.35 -2.18
CA GLU A 102 26.80 -8.81 -2.22
C GLU A 102 25.80 -9.37 -3.24
N LYS A 103 26.18 -10.45 -3.94
CA LYS A 103 25.31 -11.07 -4.95
C LYS A 103 24.13 -11.86 -4.34
N ASP A 104 24.35 -12.49 -3.19
CA ASP A 104 23.34 -13.22 -2.40
C ASP A 104 23.48 -12.79 -0.93
N PRO A 105 23.02 -11.58 -0.60
CA PRO A 105 23.33 -10.94 0.65
C PRO A 105 22.61 -11.63 1.81
N ARG A 106 23.33 -11.92 2.89
CA ARG A 106 22.76 -12.55 4.10
C ARG A 106 22.59 -11.54 5.23
N PRO A 107 21.52 -11.64 6.04
CA PRO A 107 21.39 -10.79 7.21
C PRO A 107 22.53 -11.06 8.20
N TYR A 108 22.96 -10.02 8.91
CA TYR A 108 24.25 -10.03 9.60
C TYR A 108 24.16 -9.70 11.10
N GLY A 109 23.00 -9.93 11.70
CA GLY A 109 22.79 -9.82 13.16
C GLY A 109 22.75 -8.39 13.66
N SER A 110 22.39 -7.41 12.82
CA SER A 110 22.33 -6.01 13.24
C SER A 110 21.14 -5.73 14.16
N PHE A 111 21.38 -4.98 15.23
CA PHE A 111 20.38 -4.37 16.11
C PHE A 111 20.16 -2.88 15.82
N GLY A 112 20.75 -2.37 14.74
CA GLY A 112 20.74 -0.97 14.41
C GLY A 112 19.36 -0.39 14.03
N ASN A 113 19.22 0.91 14.23
CA ASN A 113 18.01 1.69 13.95
C ASN A 113 17.69 1.80 12.44
N GLY A 114 18.62 1.43 11.56
CA GLY A 114 18.38 1.34 10.12
C GLY A 114 17.25 0.38 9.73
N SER A 115 16.88 -0.53 10.61
CA SER A 115 15.65 -1.34 10.48
C SER A 115 14.37 -0.54 10.72
N ALA A 116 14.37 0.40 11.68
CA ALA A 116 13.24 1.22 12.08
C ALA A 116 13.04 2.45 11.19
N MET A 117 14.10 3.00 10.61
CA MET A 117 14.03 4.23 9.80
C MET A 117 13.18 4.07 8.53
N ARG A 118 13.09 2.85 7.99
CA ARG A 118 12.55 2.57 6.64
C ARG A 118 11.18 1.89 6.59
N VAL A 119 10.50 1.72 7.73
CA VAL A 119 9.26 0.93 7.82
C VAL A 119 7.97 1.73 7.63
N SER A 120 8.07 3.04 7.42
CA SER A 120 6.88 3.89 7.33
C SER A 120 5.91 3.44 6.23
N SER A 121 6.43 2.94 5.11
CA SER A 121 5.63 2.39 4.00
C SER A 121 4.76 1.20 4.42
N ALA A 122 5.27 0.29 5.26
CA ALA A 122 4.51 -0.85 5.78
C ALA A 122 3.28 -0.39 6.58
N ALA A 123 3.47 0.58 7.47
CA ALA A 123 2.38 1.12 8.29
C ALA A 123 1.28 1.77 7.44
N TRP A 124 1.65 2.39 6.32
CA TRP A 124 0.72 3.07 5.42
C TRP A 124 0.02 2.15 4.40
N LEU A 125 0.60 0.99 4.09
CA LEU A 125 0.11 0.09 3.03
C LEU A 125 -0.92 -0.95 3.51
N PHE A 126 -0.80 -1.38 4.77
CA PHE A 126 -1.62 -2.44 5.36
C PHE A 126 -2.53 -1.88 6.46
N ASP A 127 -3.76 -2.38 6.53
CA ASP A 127 -4.82 -1.84 7.40
C ASP A 127 -5.10 -2.69 8.64
N ALA A 128 -4.44 -3.84 8.79
CA ALA A 128 -4.41 -4.61 10.03
C ALA A 128 -3.05 -4.50 10.70
N LEU A 129 -3.03 -4.27 12.02
CA LEU A 129 -1.79 -4.09 12.78
C LEU A 129 -0.86 -5.31 12.67
N ASP A 130 -1.42 -6.52 12.59
CA ASP A 130 -0.67 -7.77 12.46
C ASP A 130 0.06 -7.86 11.11
N GLU A 131 -0.60 -7.38 10.03
CA GLU A 131 0.01 -7.28 8.70
C GLU A 131 1.09 -6.20 8.66
N VAL A 132 0.85 -5.05 9.28
CA VAL A 132 1.83 -3.98 9.42
C VAL A 132 3.09 -4.50 10.11
N ARG A 133 2.93 -5.19 11.25
CA ARG A 133 4.04 -5.79 11.99
C ARG A 133 4.74 -6.88 11.19
N ARG A 134 4.01 -7.74 10.49
CA ARG A 134 4.60 -8.75 9.61
C ARG A 134 5.42 -8.11 8.50
N ALA A 135 4.90 -7.11 7.80
CA ALA A 135 5.62 -6.41 6.74
C ALA A 135 6.87 -5.68 7.27
N ALA A 136 6.76 -4.99 8.41
CA ALA A 136 7.89 -4.36 9.08
C ALA A 136 8.98 -5.39 9.43
N ARG A 137 8.60 -6.52 10.06
CA ARG A 137 9.52 -7.63 10.36
C ARG A 137 10.22 -8.15 9.11
N LEU A 138 9.46 -8.47 8.06
CA LEU A 138 10.02 -9.01 6.81
C LEU A 138 10.97 -8.02 6.13
N SER A 139 10.71 -6.71 6.23
CA SER A 139 11.62 -5.68 5.74
C SER A 139 12.88 -5.46 6.59
N ALA A 140 12.82 -5.85 7.88
CA ALA A 140 13.93 -5.74 8.81
C ALA A 140 14.87 -6.96 8.72
N VAL A 141 14.32 -8.19 8.77
CA VAL A 141 15.09 -9.44 8.90
C VAL A 141 16.06 -9.72 7.76
N VAL A 142 15.91 -9.06 6.60
CA VAL A 142 16.85 -9.18 5.48
C VAL A 142 18.24 -8.59 5.79
N THR A 143 18.34 -7.68 6.76
CA THR A 143 19.62 -7.08 7.22
C THR A 143 19.77 -7.10 8.75
N HIS A 144 18.68 -6.86 9.48
CA HIS A 144 18.61 -6.75 10.94
C HIS A 144 17.83 -7.92 11.54
N ASN A 145 18.42 -9.11 11.53
CA ASN A 145 17.81 -10.31 12.13
C ASN A 145 18.11 -10.47 13.64
N HIS A 146 18.68 -9.46 14.29
CA HIS A 146 18.75 -9.42 15.75
C HIS A 146 17.36 -9.06 16.33
N PRO A 147 16.93 -9.66 17.46
CA PRO A 147 15.62 -9.37 18.06
C PRO A 147 15.35 -7.88 18.27
N GLU A 148 16.35 -7.11 18.72
CA GLU A 148 16.22 -5.66 18.93
C GLU A 148 16.04 -4.85 17.64
N GLY A 149 16.66 -5.28 16.53
CA GLY A 149 16.44 -4.64 15.22
C GLY A 149 15.00 -4.87 14.74
N ILE A 150 14.53 -6.11 14.82
CA ILE A 150 13.14 -6.47 14.49
C ILE A 150 12.16 -5.71 15.39
N LYS A 151 12.46 -5.63 16.70
CA LYS A 151 11.64 -4.94 17.69
C LYS A 151 11.50 -3.45 17.37
N GLY A 152 12.60 -2.77 17.01
CA GLY A 152 12.57 -1.37 16.58
C GLY A 152 11.70 -1.16 15.35
N ALA A 153 11.86 -1.98 14.31
CA ALA A 153 11.03 -1.95 13.12
C ALA A 153 9.53 -2.15 13.41
N GLU A 154 9.17 -3.16 14.18
CA GLU A 154 7.77 -3.41 14.54
C GLU A 154 7.18 -2.32 15.43
N ALA A 155 7.95 -1.78 16.38
CA ALA A 155 7.51 -0.71 17.28
C ALA A 155 7.23 0.58 16.51
N THR A 156 8.16 1.00 15.64
CA THR A 156 7.98 2.18 14.79
C THR A 156 6.77 2.02 13.89
N ALA A 157 6.64 0.89 13.18
CA ALA A 157 5.51 0.65 12.30
C ALA A 157 4.17 0.62 13.06
N SER A 158 4.15 0.05 14.28
CA SER A 158 2.96 0.04 15.14
C SER A 158 2.59 1.44 15.62
N ALA A 159 3.56 2.26 16.03
CA ALA A 159 3.31 3.65 16.45
C ALA A 159 2.70 4.48 15.32
N ILE A 160 3.23 4.35 14.09
CA ILE A 160 2.68 5.01 12.90
C ILE A 160 1.25 4.53 12.61
N PHE A 161 1.01 3.22 12.68
CA PHE A 161 -0.32 2.64 12.44
C PHE A 161 -1.35 3.13 13.46
N LEU A 162 -1.01 3.11 14.75
CA LEU A 162 -1.91 3.57 15.81
C LEU A 162 -2.19 5.08 15.68
N ALA A 163 -1.16 5.88 15.39
CA ALA A 163 -1.30 7.31 15.12
C ALA A 163 -2.28 7.58 13.96
N ARG A 164 -2.10 6.92 12.81
CA ARG A 164 -2.96 7.13 11.63
C ARG A 164 -4.38 6.55 11.76
N THR A 165 -4.63 5.73 12.77
CA THR A 165 -5.94 5.12 13.05
C THR A 165 -6.69 5.82 14.19
N GLY A 166 -6.18 6.99 14.63
CA GLY A 166 -6.89 7.86 15.57
C GLY A 166 -6.66 7.54 17.04
N HIS A 167 -5.70 6.67 17.37
CA HIS A 167 -5.35 6.42 18.77
C HIS A 167 -4.71 7.67 19.38
N SER A 168 -5.02 7.94 20.64
CA SER A 168 -4.40 9.00 21.42
C SER A 168 -2.93 8.70 21.71
N LYS A 169 -2.15 9.75 21.99
CA LYS A 169 -0.74 9.60 22.42
C LYS A 169 -0.57 8.71 23.65
N ALA A 170 -1.53 8.76 24.58
CA ALA A 170 -1.53 7.91 25.77
C ALA A 170 -1.69 6.43 25.39
N GLU A 171 -2.65 6.10 24.52
CA GLU A 171 -2.85 4.73 24.03
C GLU A 171 -1.64 4.21 23.25
N ILE A 172 -1.02 5.07 22.42
CA ILE A 172 0.21 4.73 21.69
C ILE A 172 1.34 4.43 22.68
N ARG A 173 1.56 5.30 23.68
CA ARG A 173 2.58 5.10 24.72
C ARG A 173 2.36 3.77 25.45
N ASP A 174 1.15 3.52 25.92
CA ASP A 174 0.81 2.32 26.69
C ASP A 174 0.99 1.05 25.84
N TYR A 175 0.58 1.09 24.57
CA TYR A 175 0.79 -0.01 23.64
C TYR A 175 2.29 -0.29 23.45
N ILE A 176 3.10 0.74 23.17
CA ILE A 176 4.54 0.57 22.94
C ILE A 176 5.24 0.02 24.17
N LYS A 177 4.95 0.56 25.37
CA LYS A 177 5.50 0.05 26.64
C LYS A 177 5.12 -1.41 26.85
N LYS A 178 3.84 -1.76 26.67
CA LYS A 178 3.33 -3.11 26.94
C LYS A 178 3.84 -4.15 25.94
N GLN A 179 3.90 -3.81 24.65
CA GLN A 179 4.21 -4.78 23.59
C GLN A 179 5.70 -4.90 23.29
N PHE A 180 6.47 -3.81 23.45
CA PHE A 180 7.88 -3.78 23.07
C PHE A 180 8.83 -3.48 24.24
N GLY A 181 8.31 -3.12 25.42
CA GLY A 181 9.12 -2.89 26.62
C GLY A 181 9.99 -1.64 26.55
N TYR A 182 9.77 -0.74 25.58
CA TYR A 182 10.48 0.55 25.53
C TYR A 182 10.04 1.44 26.69
N ALA A 183 11.01 2.00 27.42
CA ALA A 183 10.74 3.00 28.44
C ALA A 183 10.47 4.35 27.77
N LEU A 184 9.33 4.97 28.10
CA LEU A 184 8.87 6.25 27.52
C LEU A 184 8.50 7.23 28.65
N ASP A 185 9.26 7.15 29.75
CA ASP A 185 8.97 7.85 31.00
C ASP A 185 9.81 9.12 31.18
N ARG A 186 10.89 9.26 30.40
CA ARG A 186 11.74 10.44 30.39
C ARG A 186 11.15 11.50 29.48
N THR A 187 11.34 12.76 29.85
CA THR A 187 11.01 13.90 29.00
C THR A 187 12.13 14.19 27.99
N CYS A 188 11.82 14.88 26.90
CA CYS A 188 12.84 15.33 25.95
C CYS A 188 13.87 16.27 26.61
N ASP A 189 13.47 17.04 27.63
CA ASP A 189 14.39 17.88 28.41
C ASP A 189 15.38 17.06 29.25
N GLU A 190 14.97 15.91 29.78
CA GLU A 190 15.85 14.97 30.49
C GLU A 190 16.72 14.15 29.54
N ILE A 191 16.28 13.93 28.29
CA ILE A 191 17.02 13.18 27.27
C ILE A 191 18.11 14.05 26.64
N ARG A 192 17.77 15.28 26.24
CA ARG A 192 18.61 16.20 25.47
C ARG A 192 20.05 16.39 25.96
N PRO A 193 20.34 16.56 27.27
CA PRO A 193 21.71 16.84 27.72
C PRO A 193 22.66 15.62 27.65
N VAL A 194 22.12 14.40 27.55
CA VAL A 194 22.93 13.16 27.60
C VAL A 194 22.82 12.30 26.34
N TYR A 195 21.83 12.56 25.49
CA TYR A 195 21.69 11.87 24.21
C TYR A 195 22.86 12.22 23.29
N HIS A 196 23.29 11.28 22.46
CA HIS A 196 24.46 11.40 21.59
C HIS A 196 24.25 10.54 20.34
N HIS A 197 25.18 10.60 19.39
CA HIS A 197 25.11 9.76 18.19
C HIS A 197 25.18 8.28 18.55
N VAL A 198 24.09 7.56 18.28
CA VAL A 198 23.97 6.12 18.50
C VAL A 198 23.03 5.51 17.47
N GLU A 199 23.51 4.47 16.81
CA GLU A 199 22.82 3.83 15.68
C GLU A 199 21.96 2.63 16.13
N SER A 200 21.57 2.56 17.41
CA SER A 200 20.91 1.39 18.00
C SER A 200 19.39 1.57 18.08
N CYS A 201 18.60 0.53 17.75
CA CYS A 201 17.15 0.58 17.94
C CYS A 201 16.75 0.87 19.40
N MET A 202 17.55 0.38 20.35
CA MET A 202 17.26 0.45 21.79
C MET A 202 17.26 1.88 22.31
N GLU A 203 18.04 2.76 21.69
CA GLU A 203 18.21 4.15 22.13
C GLU A 203 17.49 5.12 21.17
N THR A 204 17.55 4.90 19.86
CA THR A 204 16.94 5.83 18.90
C THR A 204 15.41 5.75 18.88
N VAL A 205 14.84 4.54 18.89
CA VAL A 205 13.39 4.34 18.74
C VAL A 205 12.58 4.92 19.91
N PRO A 206 12.89 4.63 21.19
CA PRO A 206 12.15 5.24 22.29
C PRO A 206 12.28 6.77 22.31
N GLU A 207 13.40 7.31 21.84
CA GLU A 207 13.69 8.75 21.94
C GLU A 207 12.93 9.51 20.84
N ALA A 208 12.85 8.93 19.64
CA ALA A 208 12.00 9.40 18.56
C ALA A 208 10.50 9.33 18.93
N ILE A 209 10.06 8.24 19.57
CA ILE A 209 8.68 8.12 20.06
C ILE A 209 8.40 9.15 21.15
N THR A 210 9.33 9.41 22.06
CA THR A 210 9.21 10.43 23.11
C THR A 210 9.09 11.83 22.52
N ALA A 211 9.90 12.16 21.50
CA ALA A 211 9.76 13.42 20.77
C ALA A 211 8.38 13.58 20.11
N PHE A 212 7.83 12.51 19.54
CA PHE A 212 6.44 12.50 19.06
C PHE A 212 5.43 12.71 20.20
N LEU A 213 5.60 12.04 21.33
CA LEU A 213 4.68 12.11 22.45
C LEU A 213 4.61 13.54 23.04
N GLU A 214 5.70 14.28 23.04
CA GLU A 214 5.74 15.66 23.54
C GLU A 214 5.34 16.71 22.50
N GLY A 215 5.71 16.55 21.23
CA GLY A 215 5.51 17.61 20.24
C GLY A 215 4.03 17.86 19.89
N GLU A 216 3.59 19.11 19.77
CA GLU A 216 2.15 19.44 19.67
C GLU A 216 1.62 19.57 18.22
N SER A 217 2.50 19.52 17.24
CA SER A 217 2.18 19.58 15.81
C SER A 217 3.23 18.81 15.00
N PHE A 218 2.98 18.59 13.71
CA PHE A 218 3.98 17.97 12.84
C PHE A 218 5.34 18.68 12.91
N GLU A 219 5.35 20.01 12.77
CA GLU A 219 6.58 20.80 12.85
C GLU A 219 7.21 20.76 14.24
N ASP A 220 6.41 20.86 15.31
CA ASP A 220 6.96 20.83 16.67
C ASP A 220 7.55 19.45 17.01
N VAL A 221 6.99 18.34 16.51
CA VAL A 221 7.62 17.01 16.65
C VAL A 221 8.98 16.97 15.95
N ILE A 222 9.07 17.47 14.72
CA ILE A 222 10.34 17.56 13.97
C ILE A 222 11.36 18.40 14.77
N ARG A 223 10.95 19.57 15.26
CA ARG A 223 11.81 20.43 16.08
C ARG A 223 12.25 19.77 17.38
N THR A 224 11.33 19.05 18.03
CA THR A 224 11.61 18.31 19.27
C THR A 224 12.64 17.22 19.02
N ALA A 225 12.46 16.43 17.97
CA ALA A 225 13.39 15.37 17.57
C ALA A 225 14.78 15.95 17.26
N VAL A 226 14.88 16.92 16.35
CA VAL A 226 16.17 17.57 16.03
C VAL A 226 16.85 18.18 17.25
N SER A 227 16.07 18.72 18.20
CA SER A 227 16.63 19.28 19.43
C SER A 227 17.35 18.26 20.30
N LEU A 228 17.09 16.95 20.16
CA LEU A 228 17.79 15.89 20.89
C LEU A 228 19.20 15.64 20.35
N GLY A 229 19.45 15.91 19.06
CA GLY A 229 20.71 15.60 18.38
C GLY A 229 20.91 14.11 18.12
N GLY A 230 22.17 13.67 18.16
CA GLY A 230 22.60 12.30 17.93
C GLY A 230 22.54 11.88 16.47
N ASP A 231 22.03 10.68 16.24
CA ASP A 231 21.68 10.14 14.91
C ASP A 231 20.39 10.81 14.44
N CYS A 232 20.54 12.07 14.01
CA CYS A 232 19.50 13.08 14.04
C CYS A 232 18.54 12.97 12.85
N ASP A 233 19.05 12.66 11.67
CA ASP A 233 18.26 12.22 10.52
C ASP A 233 17.41 11.01 10.88
N THR A 234 18.00 9.91 11.40
CA THR A 234 17.24 8.69 11.72
C THR A 234 16.18 8.92 12.79
N LEU A 235 16.57 9.58 13.88
CA LEU A 235 15.65 9.93 14.98
C LEU A 235 14.48 10.78 14.46
N THR A 236 14.78 11.78 13.62
CA THR A 236 13.76 12.69 13.10
C THR A 236 12.90 12.03 12.03
N ALA A 237 13.44 11.12 11.21
CA ALA A 237 12.69 10.32 10.25
C ALA A 237 11.66 9.42 10.96
N ILE A 238 12.06 8.74 12.04
CA ILE A 238 11.15 7.94 12.86
C ILE A 238 10.07 8.83 13.49
N ALA A 239 10.45 9.90 14.20
CA ALA A 239 9.49 10.79 14.86
C ALA A 239 8.52 11.45 13.86
N GLY A 240 9.06 11.95 12.74
CA GLY A 240 8.31 12.56 11.65
C GLY A 240 7.32 11.59 11.01
N SER A 241 7.69 10.31 10.86
CA SER A 241 6.79 9.29 10.31
C SER A 241 5.57 9.03 11.20
N ILE A 242 5.74 9.07 12.53
CA ILE A 242 4.65 8.92 13.49
C ILE A 242 3.80 10.20 13.51
N ALA A 243 4.45 11.37 13.48
CA ALA A 243 3.78 12.67 13.42
C ALA A 243 2.92 12.83 12.15
N GLU A 244 3.37 12.34 10.99
CA GLU A 244 2.55 12.31 9.77
C GLU A 244 1.27 11.50 9.98
N GLY A 245 1.35 10.37 10.70
CA GLY A 245 0.18 9.57 11.04
C GLY A 245 -0.82 10.34 11.92
N PHE A 246 -0.32 11.10 12.89
CA PHE A 246 -1.17 11.76 13.90
C PHE A 246 -1.70 13.14 13.45
N TYR A 247 -0.84 13.97 12.87
CA TYR A 247 -1.14 15.37 12.52
C TYR A 247 -1.36 15.59 11.02
N GLY A 248 -0.97 14.62 10.18
CA GLY A 248 -0.79 14.86 8.75
C GLY A 248 0.45 15.72 8.47
N VAL A 249 0.71 15.97 7.18
CA VAL A 249 1.79 16.84 6.72
C VAL A 249 1.20 18.00 5.91
N PRO A 250 1.53 19.25 6.22
CA PRO A 250 1.14 20.41 5.42
C PRO A 250 1.57 20.30 3.95
N ASP A 251 0.72 20.71 3.01
CA ASP A 251 0.99 20.54 1.57
C ASP A 251 2.24 21.30 1.10
N ALA A 252 2.54 22.46 1.70
CA ALA A 252 3.78 23.19 1.44
C ALA A 252 5.03 22.36 1.79
N LEU A 253 4.98 21.57 2.86
CA LEU A 253 6.08 20.68 3.25
C LEU A 253 6.15 19.44 2.34
N LYS A 254 5.01 18.89 1.89
CA LYS A 254 5.01 17.83 0.88
C LYS A 254 5.65 18.29 -0.43
N GLU A 255 5.35 19.51 -0.87
CA GLU A 255 5.95 20.09 -2.07
C GLU A 255 7.45 20.29 -1.89
N LYS A 256 7.90 20.80 -0.74
CA LYS A 256 9.33 20.88 -0.42
C LYS A 256 10.01 19.52 -0.41
N CYS A 257 9.41 18.51 0.22
CA CYS A 257 9.90 17.13 0.21
C CYS A 257 10.15 16.62 -1.23
N ARG A 258 9.21 16.86 -2.16
CA ARG A 258 9.38 16.46 -3.58
C ARG A 258 10.50 17.23 -4.29
N GLN A 259 10.88 18.42 -3.85
CA GLN A 259 11.97 19.20 -4.45
C GLN A 259 13.36 18.66 -4.10
N TYR A 260 13.51 18.05 -2.92
CA TYR A 260 14.76 17.43 -2.48
C TYR A 260 15.01 16.05 -3.10
N LEU A 261 13.95 15.36 -3.55
CA LEU A 261 14.10 14.03 -4.13
C LEU A 261 14.44 14.07 -5.63
N PRO A 262 15.41 13.24 -6.08
CA PRO A 262 15.66 13.01 -7.50
C PRO A 262 14.45 12.35 -8.19
N ASP A 263 14.41 12.42 -9.52
CA ASP A 263 13.23 12.09 -10.32
C ASP A 263 12.67 10.70 -10.11
N ASP A 264 13.53 9.71 -9.96
CA ASP A 264 13.19 8.30 -9.80
C ASP A 264 12.74 7.98 -8.37
N LEU A 265 13.39 8.50 -7.32
CA LEU A 265 12.87 8.41 -5.95
C LEU A 265 11.51 9.10 -5.83
N ARG A 266 11.38 10.27 -6.45
CA ARG A 266 10.11 11.00 -6.53
C ARG A 266 9.05 10.23 -7.32
N ALA A 267 9.44 9.42 -8.31
CA ALA A 267 8.52 8.55 -9.02
C ALA A 267 7.97 7.44 -8.13
N VAL A 268 8.79 6.83 -7.27
CA VAL A 268 8.33 5.85 -6.28
C VAL A 268 7.35 6.49 -5.30
N LEU A 269 7.67 7.67 -4.77
CA LEU A 269 6.78 8.39 -3.86
C LEU A 269 5.42 8.71 -4.51
N ARG A 270 5.41 9.19 -5.76
CA ARG A 270 4.18 9.40 -6.53
C ARG A 270 3.42 8.10 -6.76
N ARG A 271 4.11 7.01 -7.14
CA ARG A 271 3.48 5.70 -7.32
C ARG A 271 2.85 5.24 -6.02
N PHE A 272 3.50 5.43 -4.88
CA PHE A 272 2.96 5.08 -3.57
C PHE A 272 1.72 5.88 -3.21
N ASP A 273 1.71 7.20 -3.45
CA ASP A 273 0.52 8.04 -3.27
C ASP A 273 -0.64 7.53 -4.13
N THR A 274 -0.38 7.28 -5.42
CA THR A 274 -1.41 6.78 -6.34
C THR A 274 -1.88 5.39 -5.94
N PHE A 275 -0.96 4.50 -5.56
CA PHE A 275 -1.26 3.17 -5.08
C PHE A 275 -2.24 3.30 -3.93
N ARG A 276 -1.86 3.96 -2.84
CA ARG A 276 -2.73 4.16 -1.66
C ARG A 276 -4.06 4.83 -1.98
N ALA A 277 -4.08 5.86 -2.84
CA ALA A 277 -5.30 6.57 -3.19
C ALA A 277 -6.27 5.71 -4.01
N LEU A 278 -5.76 4.88 -4.92
CA LEU A 278 -6.57 3.96 -5.71
C LEU A 278 -6.90 2.68 -4.94
N THR A 279 -6.14 2.40 -3.88
CA THR A 279 -6.24 1.19 -3.10
C THR A 279 -6.38 1.46 -1.61
N GLY A 280 -7.38 2.25 -1.20
CA GLY A 280 -7.73 2.42 0.22
C GLY A 280 -8.08 1.08 0.89
N LYS A 281 -9.24 0.97 1.54
CA LYS A 281 -9.75 -0.39 1.85
C LYS A 281 -10.15 -1.17 0.59
N ASN A 282 -10.20 -0.49 -0.56
CA ASN A 282 -10.52 -1.08 -1.85
C ASN A 282 -9.26 -1.60 -2.54
N HIS A 283 -9.36 -2.67 -3.32
CA HIS A 283 -8.21 -3.31 -3.97
C HIS A 283 -8.54 -3.70 -5.41
N ILE A 284 -7.56 -3.62 -6.30
CA ILE A 284 -7.65 -4.15 -7.67
C ILE A 284 -6.57 -5.21 -7.84
N VAL A 285 -6.97 -6.37 -8.37
CA VAL A 285 -6.10 -7.50 -8.71
C VAL A 285 -6.38 -7.87 -10.16
N ILE A 286 -5.35 -8.07 -10.97
CA ILE A 286 -5.47 -8.52 -12.36
C ILE A 286 -4.76 -9.87 -12.46
N ARG A 287 -5.44 -10.90 -12.97
CA ARG A 287 -4.88 -12.26 -13.10
C ARG A 287 -5.42 -12.98 -14.32
N THR A 288 -4.57 -13.75 -14.99
CA THR A 288 -4.99 -14.78 -15.93
C THR A 288 -5.61 -15.96 -15.18
N MET A 289 -6.92 -16.20 -15.32
CA MET A 289 -7.61 -17.34 -14.73
C MET A 289 -9.04 -17.56 -15.27
N ASP A 290 -9.57 -18.76 -15.03
CA ASP A 290 -11.00 -19.05 -15.16
C ASP A 290 -11.78 -18.46 -13.98
N ILE A 291 -12.70 -17.53 -14.26
CA ILE A 291 -13.51 -16.85 -13.26
C ILE A 291 -14.38 -17.82 -12.43
N THR A 292 -14.75 -18.99 -12.96
CA THR A 292 -15.53 -20.00 -12.22
C THR A 292 -14.75 -20.61 -11.05
N GLN A 293 -13.42 -20.46 -11.06
CA GLN A 293 -12.52 -20.96 -10.02
C GLN A 293 -12.11 -19.88 -9.01
N ALA A 294 -12.56 -18.63 -9.20
CA ALA A 294 -12.22 -17.50 -8.34
C ALA A 294 -12.72 -17.73 -6.90
N ASP A 295 -11.81 -17.53 -5.94
CA ASP A 295 -12.10 -17.60 -4.52
C ASP A 295 -12.44 -16.20 -4.00
N VAL A 296 -13.67 -15.80 -4.26
CA VAL A 296 -14.26 -14.50 -3.91
C VAL A 296 -15.70 -14.71 -3.49
N GLU A 297 -16.30 -13.75 -2.79
CA GLU A 297 -17.70 -13.84 -2.36
C GLU A 297 -18.68 -13.75 -3.53
N CYS A 298 -18.36 -12.97 -4.57
CA CYS A 298 -19.21 -12.78 -5.74
C CYS A 298 -18.41 -12.83 -7.05
N ILE A 299 -18.95 -13.48 -8.07
CA ILE A 299 -18.45 -13.32 -9.44
C ILE A 299 -19.45 -12.55 -10.29
N VAL A 300 -18.97 -11.89 -11.33
CA VAL A 300 -19.81 -11.20 -12.31
C VAL A 300 -19.93 -12.03 -13.58
N ASN A 301 -21.16 -12.25 -13.99
CA ASN A 301 -21.49 -12.88 -15.27
C ASN A 301 -21.77 -11.80 -16.32
N ALA A 302 -21.02 -11.83 -17.42
CA ALA A 302 -21.32 -11.04 -18.62
C ALA A 302 -22.45 -11.72 -19.40
N ALA A 303 -23.69 -11.43 -19.00
CA ALA A 303 -24.90 -12.08 -19.50
C ALA A 303 -25.49 -11.36 -20.72
N ASN A 304 -26.44 -12.03 -21.39
CA ASN A 304 -27.35 -11.40 -22.34
C ASN A 304 -28.66 -10.98 -21.67
N ASN A 305 -29.50 -10.20 -22.37
CA ASN A 305 -30.73 -9.64 -21.80
C ASN A 305 -31.72 -10.65 -21.23
N SER A 306 -31.69 -11.92 -21.66
CA SER A 306 -32.59 -12.95 -21.12
C SER A 306 -32.17 -13.42 -19.72
N LEU A 307 -30.89 -13.33 -19.36
CA LEU A 307 -30.25 -13.98 -18.21
C LEU A 307 -30.36 -15.51 -18.18
N LEU A 308 -30.85 -16.15 -19.26
CA LEU A 308 -31.11 -17.60 -19.30
C LEU A 308 -29.93 -18.42 -19.82
N GLY A 309 -28.71 -17.91 -19.64
CA GLY A 309 -27.48 -18.50 -20.15
C GLY A 309 -27.20 -18.21 -21.63
N GLY A 310 -26.07 -18.73 -22.10
CA GLY A 310 -25.47 -18.37 -23.38
C GLY A 310 -24.12 -19.06 -23.61
N GLY A 311 -23.30 -18.46 -24.48
CA GLY A 311 -21.94 -18.93 -24.78
C GLY A 311 -20.87 -18.28 -23.90
N GLY A 312 -19.59 -18.55 -24.20
CA GLY A 312 -18.46 -17.89 -23.53
C GLY A 312 -18.46 -18.04 -22.01
N VAL A 313 -18.19 -16.94 -21.30
CA VAL A 313 -18.14 -16.90 -19.83
C VAL A 313 -19.49 -17.19 -19.18
N ASP A 314 -20.60 -16.73 -19.78
CA ASP A 314 -21.96 -16.98 -19.31
C ASP A 314 -22.29 -18.48 -19.31
N GLY A 315 -21.98 -19.15 -20.42
CA GLY A 315 -22.10 -20.59 -20.50
C GLY A 315 -21.19 -21.35 -19.51
N ALA A 316 -19.97 -20.87 -19.28
CA ALA A 316 -19.05 -21.48 -18.31
C ALA A 316 -19.59 -21.37 -16.88
N ILE A 317 -20.07 -20.18 -16.49
CA ILE A 317 -20.67 -19.92 -15.18
C ILE A 317 -21.92 -20.80 -14.98
N HIS A 318 -22.83 -20.85 -15.95
CA HIS A 318 -24.03 -21.71 -15.84
C HIS A 318 -23.70 -23.20 -15.72
N ARG A 319 -22.69 -23.69 -16.45
CA ARG A 319 -22.24 -25.10 -16.33
C ARG A 319 -21.65 -25.38 -14.96
N ALA A 320 -20.82 -24.47 -14.44
CA ALA A 320 -20.17 -24.62 -13.15
C ALA A 320 -21.13 -24.49 -11.97
N ALA A 321 -22.05 -23.52 -11.99
CA ALA A 321 -23.05 -23.29 -10.95
C ALA A 321 -24.14 -24.38 -10.89
N GLY A 322 -24.41 -25.03 -12.04
CA GLY A 322 -25.44 -26.06 -12.16
C GLY A 322 -26.83 -25.51 -12.50
N PRO A 323 -27.84 -26.40 -12.66
CA PRO A 323 -29.14 -26.04 -13.22
C PRO A 323 -29.98 -25.11 -12.33
N ASP A 324 -29.68 -25.02 -11.04
CA ASP A 324 -30.44 -24.19 -10.10
C ASP A 324 -30.21 -22.69 -10.33
N LEU A 325 -29.02 -22.29 -10.81
CA LEU A 325 -28.76 -20.92 -11.26
C LEU A 325 -29.75 -20.50 -12.35
N LEU A 326 -29.98 -21.36 -13.35
CA LEU A 326 -30.93 -21.06 -14.42
C LEU A 326 -32.37 -20.96 -13.90
N LYS A 327 -32.75 -21.73 -12.88
CA LYS A 327 -34.09 -21.65 -12.27
C LYS A 327 -34.31 -20.30 -11.60
N GLU A 328 -33.33 -19.80 -10.85
CA GLU A 328 -33.40 -18.47 -10.23
C GLU A 328 -33.35 -17.35 -11.28
N CYS A 329 -32.49 -17.45 -12.30
CA CYS A 329 -32.47 -16.45 -13.36
C CYS A 329 -33.83 -16.25 -14.04
N ARG A 330 -34.67 -17.29 -14.14
CA ARG A 330 -36.03 -17.18 -14.69
C ARG A 330 -36.94 -16.29 -13.85
N THR A 331 -36.73 -16.19 -12.54
CA THR A 331 -37.52 -15.32 -11.65
C THR A 331 -37.09 -13.86 -11.74
N LEU A 332 -35.94 -13.57 -12.36
CA LEU A 332 -35.44 -12.21 -12.53
C LEU A 332 -36.06 -11.48 -13.73
N HIS A 333 -36.74 -12.19 -14.65
CA HIS A 333 -37.40 -11.62 -15.84
C HIS A 333 -36.46 -10.77 -16.73
N GLY A 334 -35.24 -11.27 -16.97
CA GLY A 334 -34.26 -10.62 -17.83
C GLY A 334 -33.57 -9.39 -17.20
N CYS A 335 -32.73 -8.70 -17.96
CA CYS A 335 -32.01 -7.50 -17.53
C CYS A 335 -31.73 -6.57 -18.72
N LYS A 336 -31.80 -5.25 -18.49
CA LYS A 336 -31.47 -4.27 -19.54
C LYS A 336 -29.96 -4.10 -19.64
N THR A 337 -29.50 -3.69 -20.82
CA THR A 337 -28.10 -3.36 -21.04
C THR A 337 -27.64 -2.25 -20.08
N GLY A 338 -26.49 -2.44 -19.44
CA GLY A 338 -25.96 -1.54 -18.41
C GLY A 338 -26.50 -1.78 -17.00
N GLU A 339 -27.55 -2.59 -16.82
CA GLU A 339 -28.09 -2.95 -15.50
C GLU A 339 -27.46 -4.25 -14.96
N ALA A 340 -27.68 -4.53 -13.67
CA ALA A 340 -27.17 -5.72 -12.99
C ALA A 340 -28.23 -6.32 -12.05
N LYS A 341 -28.24 -7.65 -11.92
CA LYS A 341 -29.10 -8.41 -10.98
C LYS A 341 -28.29 -9.50 -10.29
N ILE A 342 -28.66 -9.88 -9.07
CA ILE A 342 -27.93 -10.84 -8.24
C ILE A 342 -28.72 -12.13 -8.05
N THR A 343 -28.01 -13.25 -7.98
CA THR A 343 -28.50 -14.60 -7.67
C THR A 343 -27.54 -15.29 -6.69
N GLY A 344 -27.92 -16.47 -6.19
CA GLY A 344 -26.99 -17.37 -5.51
C GLY A 344 -25.92 -17.95 -6.44
N GLY A 345 -24.77 -18.33 -5.90
CA GLY A 345 -23.67 -18.95 -6.66
C GLY A 345 -23.76 -20.47 -6.81
N TYR A 346 -24.63 -21.12 -6.04
CA TYR A 346 -24.90 -22.57 -6.13
C TYR A 346 -23.65 -23.43 -5.98
N ARG A 347 -23.24 -24.16 -7.02
CA ARG A 347 -22.09 -25.06 -7.00
C ARG A 347 -20.75 -24.34 -7.19
N LEU A 348 -20.76 -23.03 -7.43
CA LEU A 348 -19.54 -22.22 -7.48
C LEU A 348 -18.94 -22.06 -6.09
N LYS A 349 -17.64 -21.73 -6.04
CA LYS A 349 -16.99 -21.28 -4.79
C LYS A 349 -17.58 -19.96 -4.30
N ALA A 350 -17.87 -19.06 -5.25
CA ALA A 350 -18.51 -17.79 -4.95
C ALA A 350 -19.94 -17.99 -4.46
N LYS A 351 -20.30 -17.24 -3.42
CA LYS A 351 -21.63 -17.30 -2.79
C LYS A 351 -22.70 -16.66 -3.66
N TYR A 352 -22.32 -15.69 -4.48
CA TYR A 352 -23.22 -14.90 -5.32
C TYR A 352 -22.73 -14.80 -6.77
N VAL A 353 -23.69 -14.65 -7.68
CA VAL A 353 -23.42 -14.24 -9.08
C VAL A 353 -24.19 -12.96 -9.37
N ILE A 354 -23.46 -11.91 -9.76
CA ILE A 354 -24.07 -10.70 -10.32
C ILE A 354 -24.08 -10.82 -11.83
N HIS A 355 -25.26 -10.87 -12.42
CA HIS A 355 -25.48 -10.88 -13.86
C HIS A 355 -25.63 -9.46 -14.37
N THR A 356 -24.75 -9.03 -15.27
CA THR A 356 -24.84 -7.72 -15.92
C THR A 356 -24.79 -7.87 -17.43
N VAL A 357 -25.53 -7.00 -18.13
CA VAL A 357 -25.66 -7.07 -19.59
C VAL A 357 -24.81 -5.98 -20.22
N GLY A 358 -23.68 -6.36 -20.81
CA GLY A 358 -22.80 -5.47 -21.55
C GLY A 358 -23.41 -4.99 -22.88
N PRO A 359 -22.96 -3.83 -23.42
CA PRO A 359 -23.37 -3.38 -24.75
C PRO A 359 -22.76 -4.26 -25.85
N VAL A 360 -23.51 -4.45 -26.94
CA VAL A 360 -22.95 -4.88 -28.23
C VAL A 360 -22.26 -3.67 -28.85
N TYR A 361 -20.98 -3.79 -29.16
CA TYR A 361 -20.17 -2.66 -29.61
C TYR A 361 -20.59 -2.20 -31.01
N SER A 362 -21.00 -0.94 -31.09
CA SER A 362 -21.37 -0.22 -32.30
C SER A 362 -20.40 0.93 -32.64
N GLY A 363 -19.56 1.33 -31.68
CA GLY A 363 -18.69 2.50 -31.77
C GLY A 363 -19.38 3.81 -31.35
N ALA A 364 -20.64 3.75 -30.93
CA ALA A 364 -21.36 4.91 -30.40
C ALA A 364 -20.85 5.30 -29.01
N ALA A 365 -20.93 6.60 -28.67
CA ALA A 365 -20.56 7.09 -27.35
C ALA A 365 -21.38 6.46 -26.20
N GLU A 366 -22.57 5.94 -26.52
CA GLU A 366 -23.43 5.27 -25.54
C GLU A 366 -22.87 3.92 -25.08
N ASP A 367 -22.11 3.22 -25.93
CA ASP A 367 -21.49 1.93 -25.59
C ASP A 367 -20.56 2.10 -24.37
N ALA A 368 -19.82 3.20 -24.32
CA ALA A 368 -18.93 3.51 -23.20
C ALA A 368 -19.71 3.76 -21.90
N LYS A 369 -20.86 4.44 -21.97
CA LYS A 369 -21.70 4.71 -20.79
C LYS A 369 -22.36 3.44 -20.27
N LEU A 370 -22.83 2.58 -21.17
CA LEU A 370 -23.46 1.30 -20.82
C LEU A 370 -22.43 0.34 -20.21
N LEU A 371 -21.22 0.24 -20.81
CA LEU A 371 -20.14 -0.56 -20.24
C LEU A 371 -19.73 -0.05 -18.86
N ARG A 372 -19.56 1.26 -18.69
CA ARG A 372 -19.30 1.89 -17.38
C ARG A 372 -20.38 1.52 -16.35
N SER A 373 -21.65 1.54 -16.77
CA SER A 373 -22.80 1.23 -15.91
C SER A 373 -22.79 -0.23 -15.45
N CYS A 374 -22.34 -1.16 -16.28
CA CYS A 374 -22.21 -2.58 -15.89
C CYS A 374 -21.33 -2.75 -14.66
N TYR A 375 -20.12 -2.17 -14.69
CA TYR A 375 -19.19 -2.23 -13.56
C TYR A 375 -19.72 -1.46 -12.34
N TRP A 376 -20.23 -0.24 -12.55
CA TRP A 376 -20.74 0.59 -11.46
C TRP A 376 -21.90 -0.07 -10.73
N ASN A 377 -22.91 -0.54 -11.46
CA ASN A 377 -24.11 -1.15 -10.89
C ASN A 377 -23.81 -2.50 -10.23
N SER A 378 -22.83 -3.26 -10.75
CA SER A 378 -22.38 -4.49 -10.10
C SER A 378 -21.71 -4.19 -8.75
N LEU A 379 -20.86 -3.16 -8.68
CA LEU A 379 -20.21 -2.74 -7.42
C LEU A 379 -21.22 -2.17 -6.41
N GLU A 380 -22.19 -1.36 -6.85
CA GLU A 380 -23.28 -0.91 -5.98
C GLU A 380 -24.08 -2.07 -5.40
N LEU A 381 -24.42 -3.05 -6.24
CA LEU A 381 -25.20 -4.20 -5.81
C LEU A 381 -24.43 -5.05 -4.81
N ALA A 382 -23.13 -5.27 -5.04
CA ALA A 382 -22.24 -5.95 -4.11
C ALA A 382 -22.17 -5.21 -2.77
N ARG A 383 -21.92 -3.90 -2.78
CA ARG A 383 -21.88 -3.06 -1.57
C ARG A 383 -23.20 -3.10 -0.81
N ALA A 384 -24.34 -3.01 -1.49
CA ALA A 384 -25.67 -3.07 -0.88
C ALA A 384 -25.97 -4.42 -0.20
N HIS A 385 -25.29 -5.49 -0.62
CA HIS A 385 -25.40 -6.84 -0.04
C HIS A 385 -24.29 -7.16 0.98
N GLY A 386 -23.44 -6.19 1.33
CA GLY A 386 -22.33 -6.41 2.25
C GLY A 386 -21.26 -7.36 1.71
N ILE A 387 -21.12 -7.45 0.38
CA ILE A 387 -20.08 -8.24 -0.30
C ILE A 387 -18.82 -7.39 -0.40
N HIS A 388 -17.66 -7.97 -0.03
CA HIS A 388 -16.38 -7.25 0.01
C HIS A 388 -15.35 -7.82 -0.97
N SER A 389 -15.65 -8.92 -1.68
CA SER A 389 -14.80 -9.44 -2.75
C SER A 389 -15.62 -9.82 -3.99
N ILE A 390 -15.21 -9.29 -5.15
CA ILE A 390 -15.91 -9.45 -6.42
C ILE A 390 -14.94 -9.71 -7.57
N ALA A 391 -15.24 -10.67 -8.45
CA ALA A 391 -14.47 -10.91 -9.67
C ALA A 391 -15.24 -10.52 -10.93
N PHE A 392 -14.59 -9.82 -11.85
CA PHE A 392 -15.11 -9.43 -13.16
C PHE A 392 -14.36 -10.14 -14.30
N PRO A 393 -15.07 -10.60 -15.34
CA PRO A 393 -14.47 -10.92 -16.62
C PRO A 393 -14.29 -9.65 -17.46
N ALA A 394 -13.63 -9.74 -18.61
CA ALA A 394 -13.62 -8.66 -19.61
C ALA A 394 -15.00 -8.55 -20.30
N ILE A 395 -15.88 -7.70 -19.77
CA ILE A 395 -17.26 -7.53 -20.27
C ILE A 395 -17.23 -6.94 -21.69
N SER A 396 -18.08 -7.50 -22.57
CA SER A 396 -18.28 -7.11 -23.97
C SER A 396 -17.11 -7.30 -24.95
N THR A 397 -15.93 -7.76 -24.53
CA THR A 397 -14.75 -7.89 -25.42
C THR A 397 -14.70 -9.19 -26.24
N GLY A 398 -15.63 -10.11 -25.99
CA GLY A 398 -15.79 -11.35 -26.75
C GLY A 398 -16.78 -11.19 -27.91
N VAL A 399 -17.87 -11.95 -27.89
CA VAL A 399 -18.91 -11.96 -28.94
C VAL A 399 -19.49 -10.57 -29.23
N TYR A 400 -19.54 -9.69 -28.23
CA TYR A 400 -20.05 -8.33 -28.36
C TYR A 400 -19.05 -7.34 -28.99
N GLY A 401 -17.82 -7.76 -29.27
CA GLY A 401 -16.90 -7.07 -30.18
C GLY A 401 -16.28 -5.76 -29.66
N TYR A 402 -16.40 -5.44 -28.37
CA TYR A 402 -15.80 -4.21 -27.82
C TYR A 402 -14.27 -4.29 -27.91
N PRO A 403 -13.57 -3.30 -28.50
CA PRO A 403 -12.11 -3.31 -28.57
C PRO A 403 -11.49 -3.39 -27.17
N LEU A 404 -10.68 -4.44 -26.94
CA LEU A 404 -10.17 -4.80 -25.62
C LEU A 404 -9.55 -3.62 -24.86
N ARG A 405 -8.63 -2.87 -25.49
CA ARG A 405 -7.97 -1.73 -24.82
C ARG A 405 -8.96 -0.63 -24.44
N ALA A 406 -9.85 -0.25 -25.36
CA ALA A 406 -10.85 0.79 -25.10
C ALA A 406 -11.83 0.37 -23.99
N ALA A 407 -12.28 -0.89 -23.99
CA ALA A 407 -13.11 -1.46 -22.93
C ALA A 407 -12.38 -1.45 -21.58
N THR A 408 -11.10 -1.81 -21.57
CA THR A 408 -10.24 -1.86 -20.37
C THR A 408 -10.05 -0.48 -19.75
N GLU A 409 -9.83 0.56 -20.56
CA GLU A 409 -9.74 1.96 -20.10
C GLU A 409 -11.03 2.40 -19.41
N ILE A 410 -12.18 2.12 -20.00
CA ILE A 410 -13.50 2.42 -19.41
C ILE A 410 -13.71 1.63 -18.12
N THR A 411 -13.36 0.35 -18.13
CA THR A 411 -13.51 -0.58 -17.00
C THR A 411 -12.71 -0.10 -15.78
N LEU A 412 -11.39 0.07 -15.93
CA LEU A 412 -10.53 0.48 -14.82
C LEU A 412 -10.88 1.88 -14.35
N LYS A 413 -11.29 2.79 -15.25
CA LYS A 413 -11.79 4.10 -14.85
C LYS A 413 -13.10 3.99 -14.05
N ALA A 414 -14.06 3.16 -14.47
CA ALA A 414 -15.33 3.00 -13.78
C ALA A 414 -15.14 2.48 -12.35
N VAL A 415 -14.30 1.45 -12.19
CA VAL A 415 -14.00 0.85 -10.90
C VAL A 415 -13.23 1.82 -10.00
N THR A 416 -12.20 2.51 -10.52
CA THR A 416 -11.45 3.48 -9.71
C THR A 416 -12.27 4.71 -9.34
N ASP A 417 -13.14 5.21 -10.24
CA ASP A 417 -14.09 6.28 -9.91
C ASP A 417 -15.03 5.83 -8.78
N TRP A 418 -15.54 4.59 -8.84
CA TRP A 418 -16.41 4.05 -7.79
C TRP A 418 -15.68 3.96 -6.44
N MET A 419 -14.45 3.44 -6.45
CA MET A 419 -13.61 3.35 -5.25
C MET A 419 -13.29 4.71 -4.64
N LYS A 420 -13.19 5.78 -5.44
CA LYS A 420 -13.02 7.15 -4.96
C LYS A 420 -14.28 7.71 -4.30
N VAL A 421 -15.47 7.31 -4.78
CA VAL A 421 -16.75 7.69 -4.16
C VAL A 421 -16.95 6.95 -2.84
N TYR A 422 -16.49 5.69 -2.74
CA TYR A 422 -16.61 4.88 -1.53
C TYR A 422 -15.24 4.37 -1.03
N PRO A 423 -14.38 5.24 -0.52
CA PRO A 423 -13.02 4.88 -0.10
C PRO A 423 -13.00 3.84 1.04
N ASP A 424 -14.07 3.77 1.84
CA ASP A 424 -14.22 2.88 2.98
C ASP A 424 -14.98 1.57 2.68
N ALA A 425 -15.38 1.32 1.43
CA ALA A 425 -16.20 0.16 1.09
C ALA A 425 -15.52 -1.19 1.32
N GLY A 426 -14.19 -1.25 1.42
CA GLY A 426 -13.48 -2.51 1.65
C GLY A 426 -13.53 -3.48 0.47
N MET A 427 -13.76 -2.98 -0.74
CA MET A 427 -14.05 -3.81 -1.92
C MET A 427 -12.78 -4.31 -2.59
N SER A 428 -12.55 -5.62 -2.60
CA SER A 428 -11.52 -6.29 -3.40
C SER A 428 -12.07 -6.70 -4.76
N VAL A 429 -11.61 -6.05 -5.82
CA VAL A 429 -11.98 -6.30 -7.22
C VAL A 429 -10.89 -7.14 -7.90
N LEU A 430 -11.27 -8.31 -8.40
CA LEU A 430 -10.44 -9.18 -9.21
C LEU A 430 -10.86 -9.10 -10.69
N PHE A 431 -9.98 -8.70 -11.59
CA PHE A 431 -10.16 -8.88 -13.02
C PHE A 431 -9.61 -10.25 -13.42
N ALA A 432 -10.52 -11.19 -13.66
CA ALA A 432 -10.24 -12.54 -14.13
C ALA A 432 -10.11 -12.53 -15.66
N CYS A 433 -8.89 -12.27 -16.14
CA CYS A 433 -8.54 -12.28 -17.55
C CYS A 433 -8.47 -13.73 -18.05
N PHE A 434 -9.11 -14.05 -19.18
CA PHE A 434 -9.15 -15.43 -19.66
C PHE A 434 -7.80 -15.93 -20.19
N ASP A 435 -6.98 -15.01 -20.72
CA ASP A 435 -5.65 -15.27 -21.28
C ASP A 435 -4.65 -14.16 -20.92
N ASP A 436 -3.36 -14.45 -21.12
CA ASP A 436 -2.27 -13.53 -20.80
C ASP A 436 -2.33 -12.26 -21.64
N ARG A 437 -2.75 -12.36 -22.91
CA ARG A 437 -2.94 -11.19 -23.77
C ARG A 437 -3.93 -10.19 -23.16
N THR A 438 -5.01 -10.70 -22.56
CA THR A 438 -6.00 -9.86 -21.88
C THR A 438 -5.42 -9.27 -20.60
N ALA A 439 -4.70 -10.07 -19.81
CA ALA A 439 -4.02 -9.59 -18.60
C ALA A 439 -3.00 -8.48 -18.90
N ASP A 440 -2.18 -8.65 -19.93
CA ASP A 440 -1.16 -7.67 -20.37
C ASP A 440 -1.80 -6.31 -20.69
N VAL A 441 -2.92 -6.29 -21.43
CA VAL A 441 -3.62 -5.03 -21.72
C VAL A 441 -4.18 -4.38 -20.45
N TYR A 442 -4.70 -5.17 -19.51
CA TYR A 442 -5.14 -4.66 -18.21
C TYR A 442 -3.97 -4.08 -17.41
N HIS A 443 -2.83 -4.76 -17.35
CA HIS A 443 -1.63 -4.28 -16.67
C HIS A 443 -1.11 -2.98 -17.30
N GLU A 444 -0.98 -2.90 -18.62
CA GLU A 444 -0.52 -1.68 -19.29
C GLU A 444 -1.46 -0.48 -19.07
N VAL A 445 -2.77 -0.69 -19.13
CA VAL A 445 -3.74 0.40 -18.89
C VAL A 445 -3.75 0.79 -17.42
N TRP A 446 -3.64 -0.19 -16.52
CA TRP A 446 -3.49 0.04 -15.08
C TRP A 446 -2.24 0.86 -14.78
N GLU A 447 -1.09 0.46 -15.32
CA GLU A 447 0.18 1.18 -15.20
C GLU A 447 0.06 2.63 -15.66
N LYS A 448 -0.58 2.87 -16.80
CA LYS A 448 -0.83 4.24 -17.28
C LYS A 448 -1.74 5.03 -16.35
N LEU A 449 -2.79 4.41 -15.82
CA LEU A 449 -3.69 5.06 -14.86
C LEU A 449 -2.98 5.40 -13.55
N ILE A 450 -2.09 4.54 -13.05
CA ILE A 450 -1.34 4.79 -11.81
C ILE A 450 -0.18 5.78 -12.00
N GLN A 451 0.39 5.84 -13.21
CA GLN A 451 1.48 6.76 -13.56
C GLN A 451 0.97 8.15 -14.00
N GLY A 452 -0.32 8.26 -14.39
CA GLY A 452 -0.84 9.31 -15.28
C GLY A 452 -1.73 10.41 -14.68
N GLY A 453 -1.42 10.92 -13.49
CA GLY A 453 -1.91 12.23 -13.00
C GLY A 453 -1.19 13.44 -13.62
N LYS A 454 -0.49 13.27 -14.74
CA LYS A 454 0.18 14.33 -15.50
C LYS A 454 -0.29 14.29 -16.95
N ARG A 455 -1.03 15.32 -17.35
CA ARG A 455 -0.96 15.86 -18.71
C ARG A 455 -0.22 17.18 -18.64
#